data_AF-A0A9X0CL61-F1
#
_entry.id   AF-A0A9X0CL61-F1
#
_cell.length_a   1.000
_cell.length_b   1.000
_cell.length_c   1.000
_cell.angle_alpha   90.00
_cell.angle_beta   90.00
_cell.angle_gamma   90.00
#
_symmetry.space_group_name_H-M   'P 1'
#
loop_
_entity.id
_entity.type
_entity.pdbx_description
1 polymer ?
#
loop_
_entity_poly.entity_id
_entity_poly.type
_entity_poly.pdbx_seq_one_letter_code
_entity_poly.pdbx_strand_id
1 'polypeptide(L)'
;MEVDSLQSSLENLKKKCLDILDSKEHVKTLESLVTRHKEVAHEKEVITALCNICHFLMSESRLPIHKTRLLYTLALSPVFVREIWSNVQSITVFTNTGKEISLLDLVCRGTHLSTREANAITPLLSLFSSLLSNTLFSVHDNEFYGVEGQRSSFMPFSLKEIERMSAILCNVVIGIIEIVYPETSLTFTGQYLVAMKSVGAKSALLKKDEFYAKEKWIKLLRV
;
A
#
# COMPACT_ATOMS: atom_id res chain seq x y z
N MET A 1 0.05 29.52 26.30
CA MET A 1 1.26 29.24 27.13
C MET A 1 1.40 27.76 27.48
N GLU A 2 0.48 27.11 28.19
CA GLU A 2 0.62 25.66 28.48
C GLU A 2 0.48 24.77 27.24
N VAL A 3 -0.47 25.08 26.34
CA VAL A 3 -0.71 24.32 25.09
C VAL A 3 0.51 24.39 24.15
N ASP A 4 1.16 25.55 24.06
CA ASP A 4 2.36 25.75 23.23
C ASP A 4 3.56 24.93 23.73
N SER A 5 3.68 24.77 25.06
CA SER A 5 4.75 23.96 25.67
C SER A 5 4.57 22.46 25.42
N LEU A 6 3.32 21.99 25.43
CA LEU A 6 2.97 20.58 25.18
C LEU A 6 3.17 20.23 23.70
N GLN A 7 2.77 21.13 22.80
CA GLN A 7 2.93 20.95 21.35
C GLN A 7 4.42 20.97 20.95
N SER A 8 5.22 21.87 21.55
CA SER A 8 6.68 21.87 21.39
C SER A 8 7.31 20.57 21.89
N SER A 9 6.84 20.03 23.01
CA SER A 9 7.32 18.76 23.57
C SER A 9 7.01 17.57 22.66
N LEU A 10 5.82 17.55 22.06
CA LEU A 10 5.40 16.49 21.13
C LEU A 10 6.20 16.51 19.83
N GLU A 11 6.44 17.69 19.24
CA GLU A 11 7.26 17.81 18.04
C GLU A 11 8.72 17.40 18.30
N ASN A 12 9.25 17.72 19.48
CA ASN A 12 10.57 17.26 19.91
C ASN A 12 10.63 15.74 20.08
N LEU A 13 9.58 15.11 20.62
CA LEU A 13 9.50 13.66 20.72
C LEU A 13 9.43 13.00 19.34
N LYS A 14 8.58 13.52 18.45
CA LYS A 14 8.45 13.05 17.06
C LYS A 14 9.80 13.10 16.34
N LYS A 15 10.54 14.21 16.48
CA LYS A 15 11.89 14.36 15.91
C LYS A 15 12.85 13.31 16.45
N LYS A 16 12.90 13.11 17.77
CA LYS A 16 13.76 12.09 18.40
C LYS A 16 13.42 10.67 17.92
N CYS A 17 12.14 10.33 17.82
CA CYS A 17 11.70 9.04 17.29
C CYS A 17 12.16 8.84 15.84
N LEU A 18 12.05 9.88 15.01
CA LEU A 18 12.51 9.84 13.63
C LEU A 18 14.03 9.70 13.54
N ASP A 19 14.79 10.41 14.39
CA ASP A 19 16.26 10.32 14.44
C ASP A 19 16.73 8.90 14.82
N ILE A 20 16.03 8.23 15.73
CA ILE A 20 16.31 6.84 16.12
C ILE A 20 15.98 5.89 14.96
N LEU A 21 14.78 6.00 14.40
CA LEU A 21 14.31 5.15 13.31
C LEU A 21 15.18 5.28 12.06
N ASP A 22 15.58 6.50 11.73
CA ASP A 22 16.37 6.80 10.53
C ASP A 22 17.88 6.70 10.77
N SER A 23 18.31 6.31 11.97
CA SER A 23 19.73 6.14 12.28
C SER A 23 20.39 5.07 11.39
N LYS A 24 21.65 5.30 11.02
CA LYS A 24 22.38 4.43 10.08
C LYS A 24 22.43 2.96 10.52
N GLU A 25 22.64 2.73 11.82
CA GLU A 25 22.72 1.38 12.38
C GLU A 25 21.36 0.69 12.35
N HIS A 26 20.31 1.40 12.77
CA HIS A 26 18.96 0.85 12.79
C HIS A 26 18.45 0.50 11.39
N VAL A 27 18.62 1.40 10.41
CA VAL A 27 18.23 1.14 9.02
C VAL A 27 18.97 -0.06 8.43
N LYS A 28 20.28 -0.20 8.70
CA LYS A 28 21.06 -1.37 8.25
C LYS A 28 20.56 -2.66 8.88
N THR A 29 20.20 -2.63 10.16
CA THR A 29 19.60 -3.80 10.82
C THR A 29 18.27 -4.16 10.16
N LEU A 30 17.38 -3.20 9.92
CA LEU A 30 16.09 -3.42 9.26
C LEU A 30 16.26 -3.96 7.82
N GLU A 31 17.15 -3.37 7.04
CA GLU A 31 17.50 -3.85 5.70
C GLU A 31 18.01 -5.29 5.74
N SER A 32 18.86 -5.64 6.71
CA SER A 32 19.37 -6.99 6.86
C SER A 32 18.29 -8.02 7.21
N LEU A 33 17.21 -7.62 7.90
CA LEU A 33 16.09 -8.50 8.21
C LEU A 33 15.27 -8.85 6.96
N VAL A 34 15.22 -7.94 6.00
CA VAL A 34 14.49 -8.08 4.74
C VAL A 34 15.32 -8.78 3.66
N THR A 35 16.64 -8.66 3.71
CA THR A 35 17.55 -9.20 2.69
C THR A 35 18.14 -10.57 3.03
N ARG A 36 18.10 -11.00 4.30
CA ARG A 36 18.54 -12.35 4.69
C ARG A 36 17.61 -13.40 4.10
N HIS A 37 18.20 -14.40 3.45
CA HIS A 37 17.48 -15.50 2.80
C HIS A 37 16.54 -16.25 3.78
N LYS A 38 15.23 -16.18 3.52
CA LYS A 38 14.11 -17.14 3.73
C LYS A 38 14.07 -18.10 4.95
N GLU A 39 14.92 -17.95 5.96
CA GLU A 39 14.97 -18.87 7.11
C GLU A 39 14.16 -18.38 8.32
N VAL A 40 13.63 -17.16 8.29
CA VAL A 40 12.94 -16.57 9.45
C VAL A 40 11.42 -16.76 9.32
N ALA A 41 10.84 -17.50 10.27
CA ALA A 41 9.39 -17.77 10.37
C ALA A 41 8.48 -16.52 10.45
N HIS A 42 9.05 -15.33 10.63
CA HIS A 42 8.36 -14.05 10.82
C HIS A 42 8.54 -13.05 9.67
N GLU A 43 9.02 -13.48 8.50
CA GLU A 43 9.33 -12.61 7.35
C GLU A 43 8.13 -11.73 6.92
N LYS A 44 6.93 -12.31 6.80
CA LYS A 44 5.71 -11.58 6.40
C LYS A 44 5.27 -10.54 7.42
N GLU A 45 5.41 -10.85 8.72
CA GLU A 45 5.04 -9.92 9.80
C GLU A 45 5.97 -8.71 9.82
N VAL A 46 7.28 -8.95 9.64
CA VAL A 46 8.30 -7.90 9.56
C VAL A 46 8.07 -7.02 8.34
N ILE A 47 7.83 -7.61 7.16
CA ILE A 47 7.52 -6.85 5.93
C ILE A 47 6.25 -6.01 6.15
N THR A 48 5.19 -6.58 6.69
CA THR A 48 3.93 -5.87 6.95
C THR A 48 4.13 -4.71 7.92
N ALA A 49 4.88 -4.93 9.01
CA ALA A 49 5.20 -3.89 9.97
C ALA A 49 6.02 -2.75 9.34
N LEU A 50 7.05 -3.09 8.55
CA LEU A 50 7.86 -2.12 7.82
C LEU A 50 7.01 -1.33 6.81
N CYS A 51 6.09 -2.00 6.11
CA CYS A 51 5.20 -1.35 5.17
C CYS A 51 4.26 -0.35 5.86
N ASN A 52 3.74 -0.71 7.03
CA ASN A 52 2.93 0.20 7.84
C ASN A 52 3.70 1.43 8.32
N ILE A 53 4.94 1.24 8.79
CA ILE A 53 5.83 2.34 9.19
C ILE A 53 6.09 3.25 7.99
N CYS A 54 6.53 2.69 6.86
CA CYS A 54 6.86 3.46 5.67
C CYS A 54 5.64 4.20 5.11
N HIS A 55 4.47 3.54 5.06
CA HIS A 55 3.22 4.16 4.67
C HIS A 55 2.86 5.33 5.60
N PHE A 56 2.98 5.16 6.92
CA PHE A 56 2.76 6.26 7.87
C PHE A 56 3.72 7.44 7.65
N LEU A 57 5.01 7.17 7.44
CA LEU A 57 6.01 8.21 7.17
C LEU A 57 5.69 9.00 5.91
N MET A 58 5.25 8.33 4.84
CA MET A 58 4.91 8.98 3.57
C MET A 58 3.55 9.67 3.59
N SER A 59 2.51 9.02 4.10
CA SER A 59 1.14 9.52 4.02
C SER A 59 0.78 10.51 5.13
N GLU A 60 1.15 10.21 6.38
CA GLU A 60 0.78 11.05 7.53
C GLU A 60 1.89 12.05 7.86
N SER A 61 3.16 11.63 7.83
CA SER A 61 4.29 12.54 8.10
C SER A 61 4.79 13.29 6.86
N ARG A 62 4.30 12.96 5.65
CA ARG A 62 4.66 13.59 4.36
C ARG A 62 6.16 13.67 4.11
N LEU A 63 6.91 12.68 4.59
CA LEU A 63 8.35 12.61 4.39
C LEU A 63 8.64 12.07 2.99
N PRO A 64 9.41 12.79 2.17
CA PRO A 64 9.78 12.31 0.84
C PRO A 64 10.83 11.20 0.95
N ILE A 65 10.73 10.21 0.07
CA ILE A 65 11.59 9.01 0.05
C ILE A 65 13.08 9.38 0.13
N HIS A 66 13.52 10.37 -0.66
CA HIS A 66 14.93 10.78 -0.73
C HIS A 66 15.47 11.51 0.52
N LYS A 67 14.61 11.93 1.47
CA LYS A 67 15.05 12.61 2.71
C LYS A 67 15.01 11.72 3.95
N THR A 68 14.56 10.48 3.80
CA THR A 68 14.48 9.51 4.90
C THR A 68 15.32 8.31 4.50
N ARG A 69 16.42 8.08 5.23
CA ARG A 69 17.35 6.98 4.97
C ARG A 69 16.64 5.63 4.92
N LEU A 70 15.69 5.37 5.82
CA LEU A 70 14.90 4.14 5.82
C LEU A 70 14.16 3.95 4.49
N LEU A 71 13.38 4.96 4.06
CA LEU A 71 12.60 4.90 2.82
C LEU A 71 13.52 4.75 1.61
N TYR A 72 14.60 5.53 1.55
CA TYR A 72 15.57 5.49 0.46
C TYR A 72 16.28 4.13 0.37
N THR A 73 16.79 3.60 1.48
CA THR A 73 17.46 2.29 1.50
C THR A 73 16.51 1.17 1.06
N LEU A 74 15.28 1.16 1.58
CA LEU A 74 14.30 0.15 1.22
C LEU A 74 13.83 0.29 -0.24
N ALA A 75 13.68 1.51 -0.75
CA ALA A 75 13.35 1.78 -2.16
C ALA A 75 14.37 1.19 -3.13
N LEU A 76 15.65 1.20 -2.75
CA LEU A 76 16.75 0.68 -3.55
C LEU A 76 16.97 -0.83 -3.40
N SER A 77 16.23 -1.51 -2.52
CA SER A 77 16.35 -2.97 -2.33
C SER A 77 15.39 -3.72 -3.26
N PRO A 78 15.89 -4.39 -4.32
CA PRO A 78 15.01 -5.07 -5.27
C PRO A 78 14.26 -6.25 -4.62
N VAL A 79 14.90 -6.88 -3.62
CA VAL A 79 14.31 -7.96 -2.81
C VAL A 79 13.10 -7.44 -2.05
N PHE A 80 13.24 -6.33 -1.34
CA PHE A 80 12.12 -5.75 -0.58
C PHE A 80 10.94 -5.40 -1.48
N VAL A 81 11.20 -4.72 -2.60
CA VAL A 81 10.14 -4.32 -3.53
C VAL A 81 9.40 -5.53 -4.11
N ARG A 82 10.11 -6.61 -4.44
CA ARG A 82 9.51 -7.89 -4.86
C ARG A 82 8.66 -8.51 -3.75
N GLU A 83 9.14 -8.49 -2.52
CA GLU A 83 8.42 -9.05 -1.37
C GLU A 83 7.14 -8.29 -1.06
N ILE A 84 7.13 -6.94 -1.16
CA ILE A 84 5.89 -6.16 -1.02
C ILE A 84 4.86 -6.63 -2.05
N TRP A 85 5.26 -6.74 -3.32
CA TRP A 85 4.36 -7.17 -4.39
C TRP A 85 3.82 -8.58 -4.13
N SER A 86 4.68 -9.51 -3.72
CA SER A 86 4.24 -10.86 -3.35
C SER A 86 3.21 -10.84 -2.20
N ASN A 87 3.43 -10.00 -1.20
CA ASN A 87 2.49 -9.83 -0.09
C ASN A 87 1.15 -9.26 -0.55
N VAL A 88 1.13 -8.23 -1.41
CA VAL A 88 -0.10 -7.67 -2.01
C VAL A 88 -0.95 -8.77 -2.66
N GLN A 89 -0.31 -9.68 -3.41
CA GLN A 89 -1.02 -10.76 -4.10
C GLN A 89 -1.51 -11.87 -3.15
N SER A 90 -0.77 -12.11 -2.06
CA SER A 90 -1.01 -13.24 -1.17
C SER A 90 -2.04 -13.01 -0.07
N ILE A 91 -2.44 -11.77 0.20
CA ILE A 91 -3.41 -11.48 1.28
C ILE A 91 -4.80 -11.90 0.82
N THR A 92 -5.40 -12.81 1.58
CA THR A 92 -6.73 -13.37 1.32
C THR A 92 -7.67 -13.18 2.51
N VAL A 93 -8.95 -13.28 2.21
CA VAL A 93 -10.03 -13.33 3.20
C VAL A 93 -11.03 -14.42 2.85
N PHE A 94 -11.70 -14.94 3.86
CA PHE A 94 -12.82 -15.84 3.68
C PHE A 94 -14.10 -15.04 3.50
N THR A 95 -14.76 -15.26 2.37
CA THR A 95 -16.10 -14.74 2.11
C THR A 95 -17.14 -15.44 2.99
N ASN A 96 -18.32 -14.84 3.13
CA ASN A 96 -19.44 -15.45 3.86
C ASN A 96 -19.88 -16.81 3.30
N THR A 97 -19.51 -17.13 2.05
CA THR A 97 -19.75 -18.43 1.42
C THR A 97 -18.63 -19.45 1.72
N GLY A 98 -17.65 -19.10 2.54
CA GLY A 98 -16.50 -19.92 2.90
C GLY A 98 -15.39 -19.98 1.85
N LYS A 99 -15.53 -19.26 0.73
CA LYS A 99 -14.52 -19.22 -0.32
C LYS A 99 -13.42 -18.21 0.03
N GLU A 100 -12.17 -18.63 -0.11
CA GLU A 100 -11.00 -17.77 -0.02
C GLU A 100 -10.86 -16.90 -1.28
N ILE A 101 -10.68 -15.60 -1.10
CA ILE A 101 -10.46 -14.63 -2.20
C ILE A 101 -9.36 -13.65 -1.81
N SER A 102 -8.54 -13.24 -2.78
CA SER A 102 -7.53 -12.20 -2.56
C SER A 102 -8.18 -10.85 -2.29
N LEU A 103 -7.65 -10.11 -1.32
CA LEU A 103 -8.06 -8.71 -1.11
C LEU A 103 -7.81 -7.85 -2.35
N LEU A 104 -6.75 -8.15 -3.12
CA LEU A 104 -6.45 -7.44 -4.36
C LEU A 104 -7.59 -7.60 -5.37
N ASP A 105 -8.10 -8.81 -5.52
CA ASP A 105 -9.23 -9.09 -6.42
C ASP A 105 -10.51 -8.37 -5.98
N LEU A 106 -10.76 -8.29 -4.67
CA LEU A 106 -11.90 -7.54 -4.14
C LEU A 106 -11.79 -6.04 -4.45
N VAL A 107 -10.60 -5.46 -4.30
CA VAL A 107 -10.34 -4.06 -4.65
C VAL A 107 -10.52 -3.85 -6.15
N CYS A 108 -9.95 -4.70 -7.00
CA CYS A 108 -10.11 -4.63 -8.46
C CYS A 108 -11.58 -4.70 -8.93
N ARG A 109 -12.46 -5.33 -8.14
CA ARG A 109 -13.91 -5.44 -8.42
C ARG A 109 -14.74 -4.31 -7.81
N GLY A 110 -14.10 -3.31 -7.19
CA GLY A 110 -14.80 -2.22 -6.53
C GLY A 110 -15.59 -2.65 -5.29
N THR A 111 -15.19 -3.73 -4.63
CA THR A 111 -15.91 -4.23 -3.43
C THR A 111 -15.53 -3.40 -2.21
N HIS A 112 -16.53 -2.96 -1.44
CA HIS A 112 -16.30 -2.29 -0.16
C HIS A 112 -15.63 -3.23 0.84
N LEU A 113 -14.42 -2.87 1.27
CA LEU A 113 -13.68 -3.60 2.31
C LEU A 113 -13.99 -3.05 3.70
N SER A 114 -14.00 -3.93 4.70
CA SER A 114 -13.98 -3.53 6.10
C SER A 114 -12.70 -2.76 6.43
N THR A 115 -12.72 -1.99 7.51
CA THR A 115 -11.53 -1.23 7.93
C THR A 115 -10.32 -2.14 8.17
N ARG A 116 -10.51 -3.35 8.69
CA ARG A 116 -9.42 -4.31 8.94
C ARG A 116 -8.79 -4.79 7.62
N GLU A 117 -9.62 -5.14 6.65
CA GLU A 117 -9.18 -5.64 5.34
C GLU A 117 -8.45 -4.55 4.57
N ALA A 118 -9.02 -3.35 4.51
CA ALA A 118 -8.38 -2.21 3.86
C ALA A 118 -7.04 -1.85 4.53
N ASN A 119 -6.98 -1.81 5.87
CA ASN A 119 -5.72 -1.57 6.59
C ASN A 119 -4.64 -2.62 6.31
N ALA A 120 -5.00 -3.84 5.89
CA ALA A 120 -4.01 -4.85 5.52
C ALA A 120 -3.41 -4.60 4.12
N ILE A 121 -4.21 -4.12 3.15
CA ILE A 121 -3.79 -3.98 1.75
C ILE A 121 -3.34 -2.56 1.37
N THR A 122 -3.96 -1.51 1.94
CA THR A 122 -3.69 -0.11 1.59
C THR A 122 -2.23 0.29 1.81
N PRO A 123 -1.58 -0.02 2.95
CA PRO A 123 -0.18 0.34 3.17
C PRO A 123 0.76 -0.31 2.15
N LEU A 124 0.49 -1.58 1.79
CA LEU A 124 1.26 -2.32 0.81
C LEU A 124 1.11 -1.74 -0.60
N LEU A 125 -0.13 -1.49 -1.05
CA LEU A 125 -0.39 -0.90 -2.37
C LEU A 125 0.19 0.52 -2.49
N SER A 126 0.01 1.33 -1.45
CA SER A 126 0.55 2.70 -1.41
C SER A 126 2.08 2.68 -1.49
N LEU A 127 2.74 1.90 -0.63
CA LEU A 127 4.20 1.83 -0.62
C LEU A 127 4.73 1.24 -1.92
N PHE A 128 4.16 0.12 -2.37
CA PHE A 128 4.55 -0.52 -3.62
C PHE A 128 4.49 0.47 -4.80
N SER A 129 3.38 1.20 -4.94
CA SER A 129 3.18 2.15 -6.03
C SER A 129 4.17 3.32 -5.95
N SER A 130 4.43 3.86 -4.76
CA SER A 130 5.44 4.91 -4.54
C SER A 130 6.83 4.45 -4.94
N LEU A 131 7.25 3.27 -4.46
CA LEU A 131 8.58 2.75 -4.69
C LEU A 131 8.78 2.39 -6.16
N LEU A 132 7.82 1.69 -6.77
CA LEU A 132 7.88 1.35 -8.19
C LEU A 132 7.94 2.61 -9.06
N SER A 133 7.12 3.62 -8.77
CA SER A 133 7.14 4.88 -9.53
C SER A 133 8.48 5.59 -9.41
N ASN A 134 9.07 5.62 -8.21
CA ASN A 134 10.39 6.19 -7.99
C ASN A 134 11.49 5.43 -8.77
N THR A 135 11.46 4.10 -8.72
CA THR A 135 12.43 3.26 -9.47
C THR A 135 12.28 3.44 -10.98
N LEU A 136 11.05 3.45 -11.51
CA LEU A 136 10.79 3.64 -12.93
C LEU A 136 11.19 5.04 -13.42
N PHE A 137 11.07 6.05 -12.57
CA PHE A 137 11.51 7.41 -12.90
C PHE A 137 13.05 7.53 -12.96
N SER A 138 13.76 6.78 -12.11
CA SER A 138 15.22 6.88 -12.00
C SER A 138 15.99 5.92 -12.90
N VAL A 139 15.37 4.82 -13.36
CA VAL A 139 16.07 3.76 -14.08
C VAL A 139 16.36 4.17 -15.52
N HIS A 140 17.61 3.99 -15.96
CA HIS A 140 17.99 4.16 -17.36
C HIS A 140 17.78 2.87 -18.15
N ASP A 141 17.60 2.96 -19.48
CA ASP A 141 17.39 1.79 -20.35
C ASP A 141 18.46 0.71 -20.15
N ASN A 142 19.73 1.09 -20.00
CA ASN A 142 20.83 0.15 -19.77
C ASN A 142 20.74 -0.57 -18.41
N GLU A 143 20.20 0.09 -17.38
CA GLU A 143 19.99 -0.49 -16.05
C GLU A 143 18.73 -1.38 -16.02
N PHE A 144 17.78 -1.09 -16.91
CA PHE A 144 16.52 -1.81 -17.05
C PHE A 144 16.68 -3.10 -17.86
N TYR A 145 17.30 -3.02 -19.05
CA TYR A 145 17.52 -4.17 -19.93
C TYR A 145 18.77 -4.97 -19.54
N GLY A 146 19.68 -4.35 -18.78
CA GLY A 146 21.01 -4.89 -18.49
C GLY A 146 21.94 -4.73 -19.69
N VAL A 147 23.25 -4.70 -19.40
CA VAL A 147 24.28 -4.82 -20.44
C VAL A 147 24.59 -6.30 -20.63
N GLU A 148 24.73 -6.77 -21.87
CA GLU A 148 25.12 -8.16 -22.17
C GLU A 148 26.33 -8.57 -21.32
N GLY A 149 26.14 -9.53 -20.41
CA GLY A 149 27.18 -10.04 -19.52
C GLY A 149 27.14 -9.58 -18.06
N GLN A 150 26.29 -8.62 -17.66
CA GLN A 150 26.12 -8.22 -16.25
C GLN A 150 24.73 -8.59 -15.70
N ARG A 151 24.71 -9.35 -14.59
CA ARG A 151 23.48 -9.78 -13.89
C ARG A 151 22.97 -8.79 -12.83
N SER A 152 23.60 -7.63 -12.67
CA SER A 152 23.22 -6.63 -11.67
C SER A 152 22.19 -5.64 -12.23
N SER A 153 20.99 -6.14 -12.55
CA SER A 153 19.85 -5.27 -12.81
C SER A 153 19.45 -4.59 -11.50
N PHE A 154 19.51 -3.26 -11.45
CA PHE A 154 18.90 -2.47 -10.37
C PHE A 154 17.37 -2.56 -10.41
N MET A 155 16.81 -2.95 -11.56
CA MET A 155 15.37 -3.11 -11.75
C MET A 155 14.87 -4.36 -11.00
N PRO A 156 13.89 -4.21 -10.08
CA PRO A 156 13.34 -5.33 -9.36
C PRO A 156 12.51 -6.25 -10.23
N PHE A 157 11.95 -5.82 -11.37
CA PHE A 157 11.05 -6.64 -12.19
C PHE A 157 11.45 -6.61 -13.66
N SER A 158 11.23 -7.73 -14.37
CA SER A 158 11.34 -7.76 -15.82
C SER A 158 10.24 -6.93 -16.50
N LEU A 159 10.45 -6.51 -17.74
CA LEU A 159 9.45 -5.76 -18.52
C LEU A 159 8.07 -6.45 -18.55
N LYS A 160 8.06 -7.78 -18.73
CA LYS A 160 6.82 -8.58 -18.75
C LYS A 160 6.10 -8.59 -17.40
N GLU A 161 6.85 -8.58 -16.30
CA GLU A 161 6.27 -8.47 -14.97
C GLU A 161 5.64 -7.08 -14.78
N ILE A 162 6.36 -6.02 -15.13
CA ILE A 162 5.85 -4.64 -15.04
C ILE A 162 4.59 -4.45 -15.86
N GLU A 163 4.56 -4.92 -17.11
CA GLU A 163 3.38 -4.85 -17.98
C GLU A 163 2.13 -5.45 -17.29
N ARG A 164 2.27 -6.65 -16.72
CA ARG A 164 1.18 -7.31 -15.98
C ARG A 164 0.79 -6.54 -14.73
N MET A 165 1.77 -6.04 -13.99
CA MET A 165 1.56 -5.29 -12.76
C MET A 165 0.86 -3.96 -13.04
N SER A 166 1.23 -3.25 -14.10
CA SER A 166 0.55 -2.04 -14.57
C SER A 166 -0.92 -2.32 -14.90
N ALA A 167 -1.22 -3.42 -15.61
CA ALA A 167 -2.60 -3.80 -15.88
C ALA A 167 -3.41 -4.05 -14.59
N ILE A 168 -2.81 -4.72 -13.60
CA ILE A 168 -3.43 -4.95 -12.29
C ILE A 168 -3.64 -3.64 -11.55
N LEU A 169 -2.63 -2.76 -11.49
CA LEU A 169 -2.72 -1.45 -10.83
C LEU A 169 -3.78 -0.56 -11.49
N CYS A 170 -3.93 -0.61 -12.81
CA CYS A 170 -5.03 0.06 -13.50
C CYS A 170 -6.40 -0.45 -13.02
N ASN A 171 -6.57 -1.78 -12.90
CA ASN A 171 -7.80 -2.37 -12.36
C ASN A 171 -8.04 -1.99 -10.89
N VAL A 172 -6.98 -1.91 -10.08
CA VAL A 172 -7.05 -1.41 -8.70
C VAL A 172 -7.56 0.03 -8.68
N VAL A 173 -7.01 0.91 -9.52
CA VAL A 173 -7.46 2.32 -9.60
C VAL A 173 -8.93 2.40 -10.00
N ILE A 174 -9.35 1.64 -11.01
CA ILE A 174 -10.76 1.58 -11.44
C ILE A 174 -11.65 1.12 -10.28
N GLY A 175 -11.29 0.03 -9.62
CA GLY A 175 -12.06 -0.47 -8.48
C GLY A 175 -12.11 0.49 -7.30
N ILE A 176 -11.03 1.23 -7.02
CA ILE A 176 -11.03 2.30 -6.00
C ILE A 176 -11.99 3.43 -6.40
N ILE A 177 -12.00 3.83 -7.68
CA ILE A 177 -12.95 4.83 -8.19
C ILE A 177 -14.39 4.35 -7.97
N GLU A 178 -14.69 3.08 -8.25
CA GLU A 178 -16.01 2.49 -8.00
C GLU A 178 -16.39 2.49 -6.49
N ILE A 179 -15.44 2.19 -5.60
CA ILE A 179 -15.64 2.25 -4.14
C ILE A 179 -15.95 3.68 -3.68
N VAL A 180 -15.20 4.66 -4.19
CA VAL A 180 -15.37 6.08 -3.81
C VAL A 180 -16.65 6.65 -4.43
N TYR A 181 -16.94 6.32 -5.68
CA TYR A 181 -18.04 6.83 -6.49
C TYR A 181 -18.93 5.69 -7.02
N PRO A 182 -19.71 5.01 -6.14
CA PRO A 182 -20.55 3.89 -6.57
C PRO A 182 -21.66 4.29 -7.56
N GLU A 183 -22.03 5.58 -7.60
CA GLU A 183 -23.02 6.13 -8.51
C GLU A 183 -22.54 6.19 -9.98
N THR A 184 -21.23 6.10 -10.24
CA THR A 184 -20.69 6.02 -11.61
C THR A 184 -20.63 4.59 -12.15
N SER A 185 -20.89 3.58 -11.30
CA SER A 185 -20.99 2.18 -11.74
C SER A 185 -22.32 1.98 -12.47
N LEU A 186 -22.25 1.89 -13.80
CA LEU A 186 -23.41 1.79 -14.70
C LEU A 186 -24.23 0.50 -14.52
N THR A 187 -23.75 -0.46 -13.74
CA THR A 187 -24.18 -1.85 -13.83
C THR A 187 -25.44 -2.21 -13.06
N PHE A 188 -25.87 -1.48 -12.01
CA PHE A 188 -27.06 -1.92 -11.26
C PHE A 188 -27.78 -0.91 -10.34
N THR A 189 -27.32 0.34 -10.24
CA THR A 189 -27.68 1.17 -9.06
C THR A 189 -29.06 1.83 -9.16
N GLY A 190 -29.46 2.34 -10.33
CA GLY A 190 -30.70 3.14 -10.45
C GLY A 190 -31.98 2.37 -10.10
N GLN A 191 -32.17 1.18 -10.68
CA GLN A 191 -33.40 0.39 -10.48
C GLN A 191 -33.42 -0.35 -9.14
N TYR A 192 -32.27 -0.86 -8.69
CA TYR A 192 -32.15 -1.55 -7.41
C TYR A 192 -32.36 -0.60 -6.21
N LEU A 193 -31.82 0.63 -6.28
CA LEU A 193 -31.92 1.59 -5.18
C LEU A 193 -33.35 2.13 -5.04
N VAL A 194 -34.09 2.25 -6.16
CA VAL A 194 -35.54 2.52 -6.16
C VAL A 194 -36.32 1.33 -5.56
N ALA A 195 -35.99 0.10 -5.93
CA ALA A 195 -36.62 -1.10 -5.40
C ALA A 195 -36.32 -1.36 -3.91
N MET A 196 -35.12 -1.02 -3.43
CA MET A 196 -34.77 -1.15 -2.00
C MET A 196 -35.47 -0.07 -1.15
N LYS A 197 -35.61 1.14 -1.68
CA LYS A 197 -36.37 2.21 -1.04
C LYS A 197 -37.86 1.85 -0.92
N SER A 198 -38.44 1.18 -1.91
CA SER A 198 -39.85 0.78 -1.89
C SER A 198 -40.16 -0.33 -0.87
N VAL A 199 -39.19 -1.17 -0.51
CA VAL A 199 -39.36 -2.24 0.51
C VAL A 199 -38.94 -1.82 1.92
N GLY A 200 -38.64 -0.53 2.17
CA GLY A 200 -38.36 -0.02 3.51
C GLY A 200 -37.04 -0.51 4.13
N ALA A 201 -36.12 -1.05 3.32
CA ALA A 201 -34.82 -1.56 3.77
C ALA A 201 -33.86 -0.41 4.14
N LYS A 202 -34.11 0.26 5.27
CA LYS A 202 -33.22 1.28 5.83
C LYS A 202 -31.90 0.71 6.38
N SER A 203 -31.82 -0.61 6.61
CA SER A 203 -30.67 -1.27 7.24
C SER A 203 -29.41 -1.32 6.36
N ALA A 204 -29.56 -1.33 5.02
CA ALA A 204 -28.42 -1.37 4.09
C ALA A 204 -27.65 -0.04 4.04
N LEU A 205 -28.24 1.07 4.50
CA LEU A 205 -27.64 2.41 4.47
C LEU A 205 -26.83 2.75 5.73
N LEU A 206 -26.89 1.93 6.78
CA LEU A 206 -26.52 2.31 8.15
C LEU A 206 -25.24 1.68 8.73
N LYS A 207 -24.50 0.86 7.97
CA LYS A 207 -23.20 0.33 8.43
C LYS A 207 -21.99 1.06 7.81
N LYS A 208 -22.08 2.38 7.63
CA LYS A 208 -20.96 3.17 7.08
C LYS A 208 -19.69 3.08 7.92
N ASP A 209 -19.81 2.88 9.24
CA ASP A 209 -18.67 2.81 10.16
C ASP A 209 -17.93 1.45 10.15
N GLU A 210 -18.49 0.41 9.51
CA GLU A 210 -17.78 -0.88 9.35
C GLU A 210 -16.79 -0.84 8.17
N PHE A 211 -17.04 0.01 7.18
CA PHE A 211 -16.26 0.08 5.95
C PHE A 211 -15.15 1.12 6.00
N TYR A 212 -14.10 0.90 5.21
CA TYR A 212 -12.99 1.83 5.12
C TYR A 212 -13.41 3.18 4.54
N ALA A 213 -13.02 4.26 5.21
CA ALA A 213 -13.40 5.62 4.85
C ALA A 213 -12.95 6.00 3.43
N LYS A 214 -13.84 6.62 2.67
CA LYS A 214 -13.61 7.02 1.27
C LYS A 214 -12.41 7.96 1.12
N GLU A 215 -12.22 8.85 2.09
CA GLU A 215 -11.12 9.81 2.12
C GLU A 215 -9.76 9.10 2.17
N LYS A 216 -9.69 7.94 2.82
CA LYS A 216 -8.46 7.14 2.89
C LYS A 216 -8.17 6.43 1.57
N TRP A 217 -9.20 5.96 0.86
CA TRP A 217 -9.05 5.46 -0.52
C TRP A 217 -8.54 6.55 -1.47
N ILE A 218 -9.09 7.77 -1.36
CA ILE A 218 -8.66 8.92 -2.16
C ILE A 218 -7.19 9.27 -1.88
N LYS A 219 -6.71 9.16 -0.63
CA LYS A 219 -5.29 9.37 -0.30
C LYS A 219 -4.38 8.41 -1.08
N LEU A 220 -4.79 7.17 -1.31
CA LEU A 220 -3.98 6.19 -2.06
C LEU A 220 -3.84 6.56 -3.53
N LEU A 221 -4.85 7.19 -4.14
CA LEU A 221 -4.79 7.67 -5.53
C LEU A 221 -3.90 8.91 -5.72
N ARG A 222 -3.48 9.56 -4.64
CA ARG A 222 -2.65 10.79 -4.67
C ARG A 222 -1.16 10.50 -4.51
N VAL A 223 -0.81 9.22 -4.37
CA VAL A 223 0.56 8.74 -4.22
C VAL A 223 1.36 9.01 -5.48
#